data_AF-A0A7S3VWZ0-F1
#
_entry.id   AF-A0A7S3VWZ0-F1
#
_cell.length_a   1.000
_cell.length_b   1.000
_cell.length_c   1.000
_cell.angle_alpha   90.00
_cell.angle_beta   90.00
_cell.angle_gamma   90.00
#
_symmetry.space_group_name_H-M   'P 1'
#
loop_
_entity.id
_entity.type
_entity.pdbx_description
1 polymer ?
#
loop_
_entity_poly.entity_id
_entity_poly.type
_entity_poly.pdbx_seq_one_letter_code
_entity_poly.pdbx_strand_id
1 'polypeptide(L)'
;RDQMPRFPRFRNTFCKLAVQGLVEYAHVLLMDVDTIAVDSLDGLLLEGGRHLPRPAQTLAAVMDFHGGRWSTYNTGMLLWRTSAALVARLFSLLRNSTTRHQSDQTFLNGVYGKRSEAV
;
A
#
# COMPACT_ATOMS: atom_id res chain seq x y z
N ARG A 1 6.54 22.40 15.19
CA ARG A 1 5.29 22.39 14.40
C ARG A 1 5.54 22.48 12.88
N ASP A 2 6.76 22.79 12.44
CA ASP A 2 7.12 22.99 11.01
C ASP A 2 7.59 21.74 10.23
N GLN A 3 7.36 20.53 10.74
CA GLN A 3 7.79 19.29 10.08
C GLN A 3 6.65 18.49 9.43
N MET A 4 5.41 18.99 9.45
CA MET A 4 4.32 18.31 8.76
C MET A 4 4.41 18.59 7.26
N PRO A 5 4.61 17.57 6.42
CA PRO A 5 4.70 17.77 4.99
C PRO A 5 3.39 18.34 4.44
N ARG A 6 3.43 19.53 3.83
CA ARG A 6 2.27 20.13 3.17
C ARG A 6 2.16 19.55 1.77
N PHE A 7 1.37 18.49 1.61
CA PHE A 7 1.05 17.90 0.31
C PHE A 7 -0.44 18.07 -0.04
N PRO A 8 -0.91 19.25 -0.47
CA PRO A 8 -2.33 19.47 -0.75
C PRO A 8 -2.92 18.48 -1.77
N ARG A 9 -2.13 18.09 -2.78
CA ARG A 9 -2.55 17.19 -3.87
C ARG A 9 -2.45 15.70 -3.54
N PHE A 10 -1.69 15.33 -2.50
CA PHE A 10 -1.43 13.92 -2.13
C PHE A 10 -1.79 13.63 -0.67
N ARG A 11 -2.58 14.49 -0.02
CA ARG A 11 -2.95 14.35 1.39
C ARG A 11 -3.57 12.98 1.68
N ASN A 12 -4.49 12.53 0.82
CA ASN A 12 -5.18 11.26 1.02
C ASN A 12 -4.22 10.08 0.83
N THR A 13 -3.40 10.10 -0.23
CA THR A 13 -2.33 9.10 -0.42
C THR A 13 -1.38 9.07 0.78
N PHE A 14 -0.91 10.23 1.24
CA PHE A 14 -0.02 10.33 2.39
C PHE A 14 -0.65 9.73 3.65
N CYS A 15 -1.90 10.08 3.96
CA CYS A 15 -2.62 9.53 5.10
C CYS A 15 -2.79 8.01 4.99
N LYS A 16 -3.11 7.48 3.80
CA LYS A 16 -3.25 6.04 3.56
C LYS A 16 -1.92 5.31 3.76
N LEU A 17 -0.81 5.85 3.25
CA LEU A 17 0.52 5.26 3.38
C LEU A 17 1.08 5.32 4.81
N ALA A 18 0.66 6.29 5.62
CA ALA A 18 1.13 6.44 6.99
C ALA A 18 0.77 5.23 7.88
N VAL A 19 -0.24 4.43 7.50
CA VAL A 19 -0.63 3.19 8.19
C VAL A 19 0.51 2.18 8.25
N GLN A 20 1.44 2.21 7.29
CA GLN A 20 2.63 1.36 7.33
C GLN A 20 3.58 1.72 8.50
N GLY A 21 3.42 2.90 9.10
CA GLY A 21 4.19 3.36 10.24
C GLY A 21 3.75 2.79 11.59
N LEU A 22 2.67 1.99 11.63
CA LEU A 22 2.16 1.34 12.83
C LEU A 22 3.03 0.13 13.21
N VAL A 23 4.30 0.40 13.54
CA VAL A 23 5.35 -0.60 13.77
C VAL A 23 5.09 -1.51 14.97
N GLU A 24 4.08 -1.21 15.78
CA GLU A 24 3.59 -2.10 16.85
C GLU A 24 2.95 -3.39 16.29
N TYR A 25 2.48 -3.36 15.04
CA TYR A 25 1.93 -4.52 14.34
C TYR A 25 2.92 -5.06 13.33
N ALA A 26 3.08 -6.38 13.18
CA ALA A 26 3.94 -6.94 12.14
C ALA A 26 3.39 -6.68 10.73
N HIS A 27 2.07 -6.78 10.58
CA HIS A 27 1.34 -6.57 9.34
C HIS A 27 0.04 -5.80 9.62
N VAL A 28 -0.44 -5.10 8.60
CA VAL A 28 -1.71 -4.38 8.60
C VAL A 28 -2.48 -4.73 7.33
N LEU A 29 -3.79 -4.98 7.47
CA LEU A 29 -4.70 -5.05 6.33
C LEU A 29 -5.35 -3.68 6.18
N LEU A 30 -5.03 -3.00 5.10
CA LEU A 30 -5.65 -1.74 4.73
C LEU A 30 -6.84 -2.03 3.82
N MET A 31 -7.99 -1.45 4.16
CA MET A 31 -9.22 -1.51 3.36
C MET A 31 -9.74 -0.09 3.17
N ASP A 32 -10.14 0.26 1.94
CA ASP A 32 -10.81 1.52 1.69
C ASP A 32 -12.22 1.52 2.32
N VAL A 33 -12.72 2.71 2.65
CA VAL A 33 -13.98 2.90 3.38
C VAL A 33 -15.21 2.41 2.59
N ASP A 34 -15.06 2.25 1.28
CA ASP A 34 -16.07 1.73 0.35
C ASP A 34 -15.96 0.21 0.13
N THR A 35 -15.09 -0.48 0.87
CA THR A 35 -14.97 -1.94 0.87
C THR A 35 -15.85 -2.56 1.95
N ILE A 36 -16.51 -3.68 1.64
CA ILE A 36 -17.28 -4.47 2.60
C ILE A 36 -16.68 -5.87 2.74
N ALA A 37 -16.42 -6.28 3.99
CA ALA A 37 -16.10 -7.67 4.31
C ALA A 37 -17.40 -8.46 4.38
N VAL A 38 -17.51 -9.52 3.59
CA VAL A 38 -18.68 -10.42 3.59
C VAL A 38 -18.46 -11.70 4.42
N ASP A 39 -17.23 -11.93 4.87
CA ASP A 39 -16.82 -13.06 5.70
C ASP A 39 -15.58 -12.68 6.54
N SER A 40 -15.10 -13.59 7.41
CA SER A 40 -13.92 -13.39 8.23
C SER A 40 -12.66 -13.16 7.40
N LEU A 41 -11.86 -12.19 7.84
CA LEU A 41 -10.56 -11.83 7.26
C LEU A 41 -9.39 -12.33 8.11
N ASP A 42 -9.65 -13.11 9.16
CA ASP A 42 -8.62 -13.55 10.11
C ASP A 42 -7.51 -14.34 9.41
N GLY A 43 -7.83 -15.12 8.39
CA GLY A 43 -6.84 -15.83 7.57
C GLY A 43 -5.81 -14.88 6.96
N LEU A 44 -6.22 -13.72 6.45
CA LEU A 44 -5.31 -12.74 5.83
C LEU A 44 -4.40 -12.06 6.87
N LEU A 45 -4.95 -11.76 8.05
CA LEU A 45 -4.24 -11.06 9.12
C LEU A 45 -3.30 -11.98 9.90
N LEU A 46 -3.80 -13.13 10.34
CA LEU A 46 -3.06 -14.12 11.14
C LEU A 46 -2.00 -14.84 10.30
N GLU A 47 -2.27 -15.05 9.02
CA GLU A 47 -1.33 -15.65 8.08
C GLU A 47 -0.58 -14.61 7.23
N GLY A 48 -0.54 -13.34 7.65
CA GLY A 48 0.14 -12.29 6.90
C GLY A 48 1.60 -12.62 6.56
N GLY A 49 2.28 -13.37 7.44
CA GLY A 49 3.63 -13.89 7.18
C GLY A 49 3.71 -14.99 6.10
N ARG A 50 2.63 -15.73 5.84
CA ARG A 50 2.56 -16.67 4.69
C ARG A 50 2.35 -15.93 3.39
N HIS A 51 1.59 -14.84 3.41
CA HIS A 51 1.35 -14.00 2.23
C HIS A 51 2.54 -13.09 1.89
N LEU A 52 3.39 -12.77 2.89
CA LEU A 52 4.62 -12.00 2.75
C LEU A 52 5.83 -12.77 3.32
N PRO A 53 6.18 -13.94 2.73
CA PRO A 53 7.14 -14.88 3.34
C PRO A 53 8.57 -14.36 3.36
N ARG A 54 8.94 -13.45 2.46
CA ARG A 54 10.29 -12.86 2.40
C ARG A 54 10.28 -11.44 2.97
N PRO A 55 11.32 -11.02 3.70
CA PRO A 55 11.45 -9.64 4.17
C PRO A 55 11.42 -8.57 3.06
N ALA A 56 11.86 -8.94 1.85
CA ALA A 56 11.78 -8.09 0.67
C ALA A 56 10.34 -7.87 0.18
N GLN A 57 9.44 -8.84 0.41
CA GLN A 57 8.03 -8.72 0.07
C GLN A 57 7.35 -7.87 1.13
N THR A 58 7.05 -6.64 0.73
CA THR A 58 6.51 -5.65 1.67
C THR A 58 5.00 -5.49 1.53
N LEU A 59 4.43 -5.82 0.38
CA LEU A 59 3.02 -5.58 0.06
C LEU A 59 2.43 -6.75 -0.73
N ALA A 60 1.23 -7.17 -0.34
CA ALA A 60 0.40 -8.10 -1.08
C ALA A 60 -0.95 -7.42 -1.37
N ALA A 61 -1.42 -7.56 -2.60
CA ALA A 61 -2.58 -6.85 -3.11
C ALA A 61 -3.33 -7.73 -4.11
N VAL A 62 -4.61 -7.47 -4.26
CA VAL A 62 -5.41 -8.12 -5.31
C VAL A 62 -5.18 -7.39 -6.63
N MET A 63 -5.20 -8.12 -7.75
CA MET A 63 -5.15 -7.49 -9.06
C MET A 63 -6.41 -6.65 -9.30
N ASP A 64 -6.26 -5.57 -10.04
CA ASP A 64 -7.33 -4.71 -10.51
C ASP A 64 -7.83 -5.21 -11.87
N PHE A 65 -9.15 -5.37 -12.00
CA PHE A 65 -9.80 -5.78 -13.26
C PHE A 65 -10.34 -4.55 -13.98
N HIS A 66 -9.72 -4.19 -15.10
CA HIS A 66 -10.12 -3.04 -15.89
C HIS A 66 -10.07 -3.35 -17.38
N GLY A 67 -11.14 -3.01 -18.12
CA GLY A 67 -11.19 -3.20 -19.58
C GLY A 67 -11.04 -4.65 -20.04
N GLY A 68 -11.54 -5.62 -19.25
CA GLY A 68 -11.46 -7.05 -19.57
C GLY A 68 -10.11 -7.70 -19.26
N ARG A 69 -9.21 -7.03 -18.54
CA ARG A 69 -7.86 -7.53 -18.24
C ARG A 69 -7.45 -7.27 -16.80
N TRP A 70 -6.68 -8.20 -16.25
CA TRP A 70 -5.92 -8.01 -15.00
C TRP A 70 -4.55 -7.44 -15.35
N SER A 71 -4.15 -6.34 -14.72
CA SER A 71 -2.92 -5.64 -15.16
C SER A 71 -2.12 -4.97 -14.04
N THR A 72 -2.80 -4.26 -13.15
CA THR A 72 -2.21 -3.55 -12.01
C THR A 72 -2.80 -4.10 -10.74
N TYR A 73 -2.28 -3.75 -9.57
CA TYR A 73 -2.95 -4.09 -8.32
C TYR A 73 -3.90 -2.98 -7.88
N ASN A 74 -4.97 -3.41 -7.22
CA ASN A 74 -5.98 -2.56 -6.62
C ASN A 74 -5.52 -2.15 -5.21
N THR A 75 -5.63 -0.86 -4.88
CA THR A 75 -5.22 -0.36 -3.54
C THR A 75 -6.37 -0.26 -2.56
N GLY A 76 -7.58 -0.66 -2.95
CA GLY A 76 -8.76 -0.76 -2.08
C GLY A 76 -8.62 -1.83 -1.00
N MET A 77 -7.79 -2.85 -1.22
CA MET A 77 -7.41 -3.82 -0.19
C MET A 77 -5.93 -4.22 -0.31
N LEU A 78 -5.14 -3.98 0.74
CA LEU A 78 -3.70 -4.23 0.77
C LEU A 78 -3.28 -4.87 2.09
N LEU A 79 -2.57 -5.98 2.04
CA LEU A 79 -1.82 -6.50 3.18
C LEU A 79 -0.41 -5.92 3.13
N TRP A 80 0.00 -5.25 4.21
CA TRP A 80 1.28 -4.55 4.26
C TRP A 80 2.12 -4.94 5.47
N ARG A 81 3.40 -5.23 5.25
CA ARG A 81 4.40 -5.25 6.32
C ARG A 81 4.67 -3.83 6.82
N THR A 82 4.55 -3.61 8.12
CA THR A 82 4.83 -2.30 8.73
C THR A 82 6.33 -2.05 8.78
N SER A 83 6.74 -0.79 8.60
CA SER A 83 8.14 -0.38 8.69
C SER A 83 8.26 1.13 8.63
N ALA A 84 8.84 1.72 9.67
CA ALA A 84 9.19 3.14 9.66
C ALA A 84 10.15 3.51 8.51
N ALA A 85 11.06 2.59 8.14
CA ALA A 85 12.00 2.80 7.04
C ALA A 85 11.29 2.84 5.68
N LEU A 86 10.29 1.98 5.46
CA LEU A 86 9.52 1.98 4.22
C LEU A 86 8.63 3.22 4.11
N VAL A 87 8.01 3.67 5.20
CA VAL A 87 7.26 4.94 5.22
C VAL A 87 8.15 6.12 4.83
N ALA A 88 9.34 6.22 5.43
CA ALA A 88 10.30 7.28 5.09
C ALA A 88 10.71 7.22 3.61
N ARG A 89 10.93 6.02 3.07
CA ARG A 89 11.21 5.80 1.64
C ARG A 89 10.05 6.26 0.77
N LEU A 90 8.82 5.85 1.06
CA LEU A 90 7.63 6.22 0.28
C LEU A 90 7.37 7.73 0.31
N PHE A 91 7.56 8.36 1.47
CA PHE A 91 7.44 9.82 1.60
C PHE A 91 8.53 10.55 0.82
N SER A 92 9.77 10.04 0.82
CA SER A 92 10.83 10.58 -0.02
C SER A 92 10.50 10.45 -1.52
N LEU A 93 9.99 9.30 -1.95
CA LEU A 93 9.56 9.06 -3.34
C LEU A 93 8.39 9.97 -3.73
N LEU A 94 7.39 10.14 -2.88
CA LEU A 94 6.28 11.09 -3.12
C LEU A 94 6.78 12.52 -3.27
N ARG A 95 7.72 12.94 -2.40
CA ARG A 95 8.26 14.29 -2.38
C ARG A 95 9.12 14.59 -3.61
N ASN A 96 9.80 13.58 -4.14
CA ASN A 96 10.70 13.69 -5.29
C ASN A 96 10.05 13.23 -6.60
N SER A 97 8.76 12.83 -6.58
CA SER A 97 8.08 12.36 -7.78
C SER A 97 7.82 13.53 -8.72
N THR A 98 8.46 13.49 -9.89
CA THR A 98 8.19 14.39 -11.02
C THR A 98 6.99 13.94 -11.85
N THR A 99 6.56 12.69 -11.67
CA THR A 99 5.40 12.09 -12.34
C THR A 99 4.10 12.54 -11.69
N ARG A 100 3.14 12.98 -12.51
CA ARG A 100 1.76 13.27 -12.09
C ARG A 100 1.02 11.97 -11.74
N HIS A 101 1.30 11.39 -10.58
CA HIS A 101 0.39 10.39 -10.03
C HIS A 101 -0.92 11.09 -9.67
N GLN A 102 -2.06 10.48 -10.01
CA GLN A 102 -3.38 11.04 -9.75
C GLN A 102 -4.06 10.39 -8.54
N SER A 103 -3.59 9.22 -8.12
CA SER A 103 -4.08 8.47 -6.97
C SER A 103 -2.95 7.70 -6.27
N ASP A 104 -3.25 7.18 -5.08
CA ASP A 104 -2.42 6.19 -4.40
C ASP A 104 -2.21 4.93 -5.24
N GLN A 105 -3.23 4.45 -5.98
CA GLN A 105 -3.10 3.29 -6.87
C GLN A 105 -2.06 3.53 -7.97
N THR A 106 -2.12 4.67 -8.66
CA THR A 106 -1.12 5.00 -9.69
C THR A 106 0.27 5.20 -9.10
N PHE A 107 0.37 5.80 -7.92
CA PHE A 107 1.65 5.99 -7.23
C PHE A 107 2.28 4.65 -6.85
N LEU A 108 1.53 3.82 -6.13
CA LEU A 108 2.00 2.54 -5.65
C LEU A 108 2.34 1.63 -6.84
N ASN A 109 1.49 1.52 -7.86
CA ASN A 109 1.82 0.73 -9.05
C ASN A 109 3.08 1.26 -9.77
N GLY A 110 3.40 2.54 -9.68
CA GLY A 110 4.69 3.07 -10.14
C GLY A 110 5.88 2.62 -9.28
N VAL A 111 5.69 2.51 -7.97
CA VAL A 111 6.73 2.10 -7.00
C VAL A 111 6.99 0.60 -7.01
N TYR A 112 5.93 -0.22 -7.10
CA TYR A 112 5.99 -1.69 -6.96
C TYR A 112 5.66 -2.45 -8.25
N GLY A 113 5.17 -1.80 -9.32
CA GLY A 113 4.69 -2.47 -10.53
C GLY A 113 5.77 -3.00 -11.47
N LYS A 114 7.06 -2.73 -11.21
CA LYS A 114 8.15 -3.42 -11.91
C LYS A 114 8.37 -4.79 -11.26
N ARG A 115 7.59 -5.78 -11.72
CA ARG A 115 7.68 -7.23 -11.42
C ARG A 115 7.25 -7.66 -10.01
N SER A 116 6.11 -8.36 -9.97
CA SER A 116 5.94 -9.67 -9.31
C SER A 116 6.77 -9.89 -8.03
N GLU A 117 6.35 -9.25 -6.95
CA GLU A 117 6.55 -9.77 -5.59
C GLU A 117 5.33 -10.59 -5.12
N ALA A 118 4.37 -10.86 -6.00
CA ALA A 118 3.19 -11.66 -5.73
C ALA A 118 3.23 -13.00 -6.50
N VAL A 119 3.29 -14.06 -5.70
CA VAL A 119 3.14 -15.51 -5.97
C VAL A 119 4.28 -16.18 -6.75
#